data_AF-A0A4Z1GDF8-F1
#
_entry.id   AF-A0A4Z1GDF8-F1
#
_cell.length_a   1.000
_cell.length_b   1.000
_cell.length_c   1.000
_cell.angle_alpha   90.00
_cell.angle_beta   90.00
_cell.angle_gamma   90.00
#
_symmetry.space_group_name_H-M   'P 1'
#
loop_
_entity.id
_entity.type
_entity.pdbx_description
1 polymer ?
#
loop_
_entity_poly.entity_id
_entity_poly.type
_entity_poly.pdbx_seq_one_letter_code
_entity_poly.pdbx_strand_id
1 'polypeptide(L)'
;MPKNPRYALQHVPGKGKGLVATQDIPKGTRIIEEKPIMTRPKRAPPGFSLRGQFNALNNEQRQAFLSLKNVHPYKNADEQYFGIFKTNGLPMESDDEGGLFIEACRINHTCDNNASSNWNTNIQKHTIHALRDIHALRDIHEGEEITISYLKSRSWPRQIRRQRDDEYRSDYDSDSRHLYEKSVAGRPLQGVRYMDQAVQLLSGKELGISLLGGLFDEASKMNIGHGDLARARILAEKATPYLIISYGSDSVQVLDSQHRANHPSMNIYYGLSSLDWATTVHDVPSSLDSNEFEDWLWRREGLQNSQNYFESPNSFLSNSIFTSFLELPHREQVSPEFYENAGKPNHRPRRHWCFLGEILEFDISDLVILVKDVDDTNVQLLLETNARGIFPKLRKAHTVAILYAQRDGKITEPDISLKNIALLQIFPISLSHLIALRDITHEFFTKRETDNARTCHGCEMSQERLER
;
A
#
# COMPACT_ATOMS: atom_id res chain seq x y z
N MET A 1 -5.08 25.55 23.50
CA MET A 1 -5.29 24.09 23.34
C MET A 1 -6.23 23.65 24.44
N PRO A 2 -7.32 22.95 24.12
CA PRO A 2 -8.15 22.35 25.16
C PRO A 2 -7.31 21.36 25.97
N LYS A 3 -7.58 21.26 27.27
CA LYS A 3 -6.93 20.24 28.11
C LYS A 3 -7.52 18.88 27.74
N ASN A 4 -6.69 17.97 27.23
CA ASN A 4 -7.06 16.59 26.98
C ASN A 4 -6.31 15.68 27.98
N PRO A 5 -6.99 14.76 28.69
CA PRO A 5 -6.32 13.86 29.63
C PRO A 5 -5.48 12.76 28.96
N ARG A 6 -5.67 12.50 27.65
CA ARG A 6 -4.98 11.42 26.93
C ARG A 6 -3.70 11.84 26.23
N TYR A 7 -3.52 13.13 25.95
CA TYR A 7 -2.32 13.63 25.29
C TYR A 7 -2.01 15.07 25.63
N ALA A 8 -0.75 15.45 25.46
CA ALA A 8 -0.26 16.80 25.59
C ALA A 8 0.54 17.23 24.36
N LEU A 9 0.47 18.52 24.02
CA LEU A 9 1.35 19.12 23.01
C LEU A 9 2.75 19.30 23.61
N GLN A 10 3.74 18.60 23.07
CA GLN A 10 5.11 18.63 23.55
C GLN A 10 6.10 18.98 22.43
N HIS A 11 7.32 19.37 22.80
CA HIS A 11 8.41 19.50 21.85
C HIS A 11 8.98 18.11 21.54
N VAL A 12 9.02 17.76 20.26
CA VAL A 12 9.55 16.48 19.77
C VAL A 12 10.86 16.75 19.01
N PRO A 13 12.00 16.18 19.46
CA PRO A 13 13.29 16.38 18.82
C PRO A 13 13.25 16.15 17.30
N GLY A 14 13.74 17.11 16.52
CA GLY A 14 13.78 17.05 15.06
C GLY A 14 12.43 17.22 14.33
N LYS A 15 11.29 17.16 15.03
CA LYS A 15 9.93 17.28 14.44
C LYS A 15 9.19 18.55 14.86
N GLY A 16 9.71 19.28 15.86
CA GLY A 16 9.12 20.53 16.33
C GLY A 16 8.14 20.26 17.45
N LYS A 17 6.84 20.49 17.23
CA LYS A 17 5.81 20.16 18.23
C LYS A 17 5.00 18.96 17.75
N GLY A 18 4.61 18.08 18.67
CA GLY A 18 3.80 16.89 18.42
C GLY A 18 2.85 16.61 19.58
N LEU A 19 1.86 15.75 19.35
CA LEU A 19 1.00 15.25 20.42
C LEU A 19 1.62 13.98 21.01
N VAL A 20 1.82 13.97 22.33
CA VAL A 20 2.41 12.84 23.07
C VAL A 20 1.38 12.33 24.06
N ALA A 21 1.18 11.02 24.11
CA ALA A 21 0.24 10.38 25.01
C ALA A 21 0.65 10.63 26.48
N THR A 22 -0.33 10.92 27.34
CA THR A 22 -0.13 11.18 28.78
C THR A 22 -0.64 10.04 29.66
N GLN A 23 -1.10 8.97 29.04
CA GLN A 23 -1.53 7.70 29.61
C GLN A 23 -1.62 6.69 28.46
N ASP A 24 -1.73 5.40 28.78
CA ASP A 24 -2.01 4.39 27.77
C ASP A 24 -3.37 4.65 27.07
N ILE A 25 -3.39 4.49 25.75
CA ILE A 25 -4.57 4.71 24.90
C ILE A 25 -4.90 3.40 24.16
N PRO A 26 -6.01 2.73 24.50
CA PRO A 26 -6.37 1.46 23.87
C PRO A 26 -6.62 1.55 22.36
N LYS A 27 -6.26 0.49 21.62
CA LYS A 27 -6.56 0.34 20.18
C LYS A 27 -8.05 0.50 19.90
N GLY A 28 -8.33 1.17 18.78
CA GLY A 28 -9.67 1.57 18.37
C GLY A 28 -10.22 2.79 19.12
N THR A 29 -9.53 3.31 20.14
CA THR A 29 -9.97 4.52 20.84
C THR A 29 -9.99 5.72 19.89
N ARG A 30 -11.12 6.42 19.84
CA ARG A 30 -11.20 7.76 19.24
C ARG A 30 -10.46 8.76 20.13
N ILE A 31 -9.25 9.12 19.71
CA ILE A 31 -8.35 10.02 20.43
C ILE A 31 -8.83 11.48 20.29
N ILE A 32 -9.15 11.88 19.06
CA ILE A 32 -9.58 13.24 18.70
C ILE A 32 -10.85 13.16 17.88
N GLU A 33 -11.77 14.09 18.13
CA GLU A 33 -12.85 14.46 17.21
C GLU A 33 -12.97 15.99 17.14
N GLU A 34 -12.61 16.56 16.00
CA GLU A 34 -12.41 18.00 15.87
C GLU A 34 -13.17 18.59 14.68
N LYS A 35 -13.85 19.72 14.88
CA LYS A 35 -14.46 20.49 13.80
C LYS A 35 -13.40 21.36 13.12
N PRO A 36 -13.46 21.56 11.79
CA PRO A 36 -12.52 22.45 11.12
C PRO A 36 -12.77 23.88 11.60
N ILE A 37 -11.69 24.61 11.88
CA ILE A 37 -11.77 26.05 12.13
C ILE A 37 -11.76 26.86 10.83
N MET A 38 -11.19 26.27 9.77
CA MET A 38 -11.12 26.85 8.43
C MET A 38 -11.24 25.71 7.41
N THR A 39 -11.88 25.98 6.28
CA THR A 39 -12.08 25.00 5.20
C THR A 39 -11.70 25.57 3.85
N ARG A 40 -11.28 24.69 2.95
CA ARG A 40 -11.03 24.98 1.54
C ARG A 40 -11.84 24.00 0.70
N PRO A 41 -12.74 24.49 -0.17
CA PRO A 41 -13.55 23.62 -1.01
C PRO A 41 -12.72 22.99 -2.14
N LYS A 42 -13.19 21.84 -2.63
CA LYS A 42 -12.63 21.07 -3.76
C LYS A 42 -12.33 21.90 -4.99
N ARG A 43 -13.25 22.79 -5.39
CA ARG A 43 -13.08 23.73 -6.51
C ARG A 43 -13.09 25.16 -5.98
N ALA A 44 -12.03 25.53 -5.27
CA ALA A 44 -11.86 26.89 -4.77
C ALA A 44 -11.93 27.89 -5.95
N PRO A 45 -12.81 28.90 -5.89
CA PRO A 45 -12.94 29.87 -6.97
C PRO A 45 -11.64 30.69 -7.14
N PRO A 46 -11.39 31.24 -8.34
CA PRO A 46 -10.32 32.21 -8.53
C PRO A 46 -10.41 33.34 -7.49
N GLY A 47 -9.30 33.63 -6.80
CA GLY A 47 -9.27 34.64 -5.73
C GLY A 47 -9.80 34.17 -4.38
N PHE A 48 -10.05 32.88 -4.17
CA PHE A 48 -10.38 32.32 -2.85
C PHE A 48 -9.37 32.78 -1.78
N SER A 49 -9.87 33.41 -0.72
CA SER A 49 -9.08 33.86 0.42
C SER A 49 -9.61 33.27 1.72
N LEU A 50 -8.67 32.89 2.58
CA LEU A 50 -8.92 32.38 3.92
C LEU A 50 -9.08 33.50 4.96
N ARG A 51 -8.85 34.77 4.59
CA ARG A 51 -8.86 35.91 5.51
C ARG A 51 -10.23 36.13 6.16
N GLY A 52 -11.32 35.96 5.42
CA GLY A 52 -12.67 36.06 5.98
C GLY A 52 -12.90 35.07 7.12
N GLN A 53 -12.49 33.81 6.90
CA GLN A 53 -12.58 32.76 7.92
C GLN A 53 -11.66 33.04 9.11
N PHE A 54 -10.41 33.48 8.86
CA PHE A 54 -9.48 33.87 9.92
C PHE A 54 -10.02 35.01 10.80
N ASN A 55 -10.66 36.01 10.18
CA ASN A 55 -11.27 37.13 10.89
C ASN A 55 -12.48 36.70 11.73
N ALA A 56 -13.15 35.60 11.38
CA ALA A 56 -14.24 35.05 12.20
C ALA A 56 -13.75 34.25 13.42
N LEU A 57 -12.47 33.86 13.46
CA LEU A 57 -11.89 33.12 14.58
C LEU A 57 -11.78 34.00 15.85
N ASN A 58 -11.90 33.36 17.01
CA ASN A 58 -11.58 34.01 18.28
C ASN A 58 -10.06 34.18 18.46
N ASN A 59 -9.64 34.96 19.46
CA ASN A 59 -8.23 35.27 19.69
C ASN A 59 -7.37 34.02 19.94
N GLU A 60 -7.88 33.03 20.67
CA GLU A 60 -7.15 31.78 20.94
C GLU A 60 -6.94 30.96 19.66
N GLN A 61 -7.98 30.83 18.84
CA GLN A 61 -7.94 30.15 17.55
C GLN A 61 -6.98 30.83 16.57
N ARG A 62 -6.97 32.18 16.52
CA ARG A 62 -6.01 32.93 15.69
C ARG A 62 -4.57 32.68 16.12
N GLN A 63 -4.28 32.72 17.41
CA GLN A 63 -2.93 32.43 17.92
C GLN A 63 -2.54 30.97 17.66
N ALA A 64 -3.48 30.03 17.84
CA ALA A 64 -3.25 28.62 17.55
C ALA A 64 -2.99 28.38 16.06
N PHE A 65 -3.72 29.05 15.17
CA PHE A 65 -3.51 29.02 13.71
C PHE A 65 -2.14 29.58 13.33
N LEU A 66 -1.80 30.79 13.80
CA LEU A 66 -0.54 31.46 13.45
C LEU A 66 0.70 30.75 14.01
N SER A 67 0.52 29.87 15.00
CA SER A 67 1.61 29.04 15.54
C SER A 67 1.75 27.68 14.86
N LEU A 68 0.93 27.37 13.85
CA LEU A 68 1.15 26.20 12.99
C LEU A 68 2.36 26.44 12.07
N LYS A 69 2.94 25.35 11.57
CA LYS A 69 4.13 25.43 10.70
C LYS A 69 3.74 26.06 9.36
N ASN A 70 4.56 26.95 8.82
CA ASN A 70 4.42 27.42 7.44
C ASN A 70 5.74 27.16 6.70
N VAL A 71 5.71 26.30 5.68
CA VAL A 71 6.89 26.04 4.85
C VAL A 71 6.95 26.92 3.59
N HIS A 72 5.94 27.77 3.38
CA HIS A 72 5.84 28.63 2.22
C HIS A 72 6.26 30.07 2.55
N PRO A 73 7.05 30.73 1.69
CA PRO A 73 7.33 32.15 1.83
C PRO A 73 6.04 32.96 1.60
N TYR A 74 5.93 34.12 2.24
CA TYR A 74 4.77 34.99 2.15
C TYR A 74 5.16 36.47 2.26
N LYS A 75 4.43 37.34 1.56
CA LYS A 75 4.63 38.81 1.56
C LYS A 75 3.51 39.55 2.28
N ASN A 76 2.34 38.92 2.38
CA ASN A 76 1.14 39.49 2.99
C ASN A 76 0.39 38.40 3.76
N ALA A 77 -0.62 38.82 4.52
CA ALA A 77 -1.36 37.90 5.39
C ALA A 77 -2.19 36.86 4.60
N ASP A 78 -2.71 37.16 3.40
CA ASP A 78 -3.44 36.17 2.60
C ASP A 78 -2.53 35.02 2.16
N GLU A 79 -1.33 35.36 1.66
CA GLU A 79 -0.29 34.38 1.31
C GLU A 79 0.16 33.58 2.53
N GLN A 80 0.34 34.24 3.69
CA GLN A 80 0.71 33.58 4.93
C GLN A 80 -0.36 32.56 5.34
N TYR A 81 -1.63 32.95 5.33
CA TYR A 81 -2.73 32.09 5.79
C TYR A 81 -2.91 30.90 4.85
N PHE A 82 -2.80 31.14 3.55
CA PHE A 82 -2.83 30.08 2.56
C PHE A 82 -1.63 29.14 2.68
N GLY A 83 -0.43 29.66 2.95
CA GLY A 83 0.76 28.86 3.20
C GLY A 83 0.63 27.95 4.43
N ILE A 84 0.14 28.48 5.55
CA ILE A 84 -0.18 27.70 6.75
C ILE A 84 -1.19 26.60 6.42
N PHE A 85 -2.29 26.96 5.75
CA PHE A 85 -3.33 25.99 5.39
C PHE A 85 -2.77 24.88 4.48
N LYS A 86 -1.99 25.24 3.46
CA LYS A 86 -1.38 24.27 2.54
C LYS A 86 -0.37 23.34 3.22
N THR A 87 0.31 23.84 4.25
CA THR A 87 1.29 23.06 5.01
C THR A 87 0.64 22.03 5.94
N ASN A 88 -0.51 22.37 6.54
CA ASN A 88 -1.08 21.59 7.65
C ASN A 88 -2.46 21.00 7.38
N GLY A 89 -3.20 21.52 6.40
CA GLY A 89 -4.58 21.13 6.13
C GLY A 89 -4.71 19.64 5.89
N LEU A 90 -5.72 19.03 6.51
CA LEU A 90 -6.04 17.61 6.41
C LEU A 90 -7.24 17.42 5.48
N PRO A 91 -7.33 16.27 4.77
CA PRO A 91 -8.44 15.99 3.89
C PRO A 91 -9.77 15.91 4.66
N MET A 92 -10.84 16.37 4.01
CA MET A 92 -12.22 16.24 4.49
C MET A 92 -12.96 15.14 3.69
N GLU A 93 -14.15 15.42 3.16
CA GLU A 93 -14.98 14.45 2.45
C GLU A 93 -14.34 14.00 1.13
N SER A 94 -13.51 14.85 0.54
CA SER A 94 -12.68 14.50 -0.61
C SER A 94 -11.25 14.98 -0.43
N ASP A 95 -10.32 14.33 -1.13
CA ASP A 95 -8.90 14.69 -1.16
C ASP A 95 -8.62 16.13 -1.63
N ASP A 96 -9.56 16.72 -2.35
CA ASP A 96 -9.45 18.08 -2.89
C ASP A 96 -10.08 19.12 -1.94
N GLU A 97 -10.86 18.65 -0.97
CA GLU A 97 -11.39 19.47 0.12
C GLU A 97 -10.46 19.36 1.33
N GLY A 98 -10.09 20.52 1.88
CA GLY A 98 -9.24 20.60 3.05
C GLY A 98 -9.97 21.20 4.24
N GLY A 99 -9.67 20.69 5.42
CA GLY A 99 -9.98 21.31 6.69
C GLY A 99 -8.71 21.63 7.45
N LEU A 100 -8.74 22.69 8.25
CA LEU A 100 -7.68 22.98 9.20
C LEU A 100 -8.22 22.84 10.62
N PHE A 101 -7.47 22.08 11.41
CA PHE A 101 -7.85 21.54 12.71
C PHE A 101 -6.73 21.91 13.69
N ILE A 102 -7.05 22.56 14.80
CA ILE A 102 -6.01 23.07 15.70
C ILE A 102 -5.22 21.94 16.36
N GLU A 103 -5.87 20.85 16.74
CA GLU A 103 -5.23 19.71 17.40
C GLU A 103 -4.71 18.70 16.38
N ALA A 104 -5.56 18.22 15.47
CA ALA A 104 -5.18 17.16 14.53
C ALA A 104 -4.01 17.58 13.62
N CYS A 105 -3.91 18.86 13.23
CA CYS A 105 -2.79 19.38 12.44
C CYS A 105 -1.45 19.46 13.21
N ARG A 106 -1.42 19.14 14.51
CA ARG A 106 -0.17 19.05 15.31
C ARG A 106 0.44 17.65 15.31
N ILE A 107 -0.30 16.65 14.84
CA ILE A 107 0.16 15.27 14.83
C ILE A 107 1.22 15.12 13.75
N ASN A 108 2.39 14.59 14.11
CA ASN A 108 3.50 14.42 13.18
C ASN A 108 3.35 13.19 12.28
N HIS A 109 4.14 13.17 11.22
CA HIS A 109 4.22 12.05 10.29
C HIS A 109 5.14 10.94 10.75
N THR A 110 4.71 9.69 10.53
CA THR A 110 5.59 8.55 10.28
C THR A 110 4.94 7.62 9.25
N CYS A 111 5.73 6.82 8.53
CA CYS A 111 5.21 5.83 7.58
C CYS A 111 4.60 4.60 8.28
N ASP A 112 5.04 4.32 9.51
CA ASP A 112 4.54 3.25 10.38
C ASP A 112 3.76 3.86 11.54
N ASN A 113 2.64 4.51 11.21
CA ASN A 113 1.91 5.38 12.12
C ASN A 113 1.01 4.61 13.10
N ASN A 114 0.93 5.11 14.33
CA ASN A 114 0.18 4.47 15.41
C ASN A 114 -1.28 4.95 15.53
N ALA A 115 -1.70 5.95 14.74
CA ALA A 115 -3.08 6.42 14.68
C ALA A 115 -3.56 6.67 13.23
N SER A 116 -4.83 6.42 12.95
CA SER A 116 -5.48 6.77 11.69
C SER A 116 -6.05 8.18 11.75
N SER A 117 -6.09 8.86 10.60
CA SER A 117 -6.63 10.21 10.45
C SER A 117 -7.69 10.19 9.35
N ASN A 118 -8.93 10.50 9.71
CA ASN A 118 -10.09 10.35 8.82
C ASN A 118 -11.13 11.44 9.05
N TRP A 119 -11.72 11.95 7.96
CA TRP A 119 -12.94 12.73 8.03
C TRP A 119 -14.15 11.82 8.23
N ASN A 120 -14.96 12.09 9.25
CA ASN A 120 -16.21 11.40 9.49
C ASN A 120 -17.38 12.27 9.04
N THR A 121 -17.94 11.95 7.88
CA THR A 121 -19.05 12.69 7.25
C THR A 121 -20.34 12.65 8.09
N ASN A 122 -20.58 11.60 8.87
CA ASN A 122 -21.82 11.48 9.65
C ASN A 122 -21.87 12.48 10.80
N ILE A 123 -20.73 12.74 11.45
CA ILE A 123 -20.64 13.69 12.56
C ILE A 123 -20.01 15.04 12.16
N GLN A 124 -19.57 15.18 10.90
CA GLN A 124 -18.92 16.37 10.34
C GLN A 124 -17.72 16.82 11.17
N LYS A 125 -16.85 15.86 11.54
CA LYS A 125 -15.62 16.09 12.31
C LYS A 125 -14.47 15.27 11.73
N HIS A 126 -13.25 15.79 11.89
CA HIS A 126 -12.04 15.02 11.68
C HIS A 126 -11.77 14.18 12.92
N THR A 127 -11.45 12.91 12.70
CA THR A 127 -11.30 11.91 13.76
C THR A 127 -9.91 11.28 13.70
N ILE A 128 -9.32 11.08 14.87
CA ILE A 128 -8.07 10.34 15.03
C ILE A 128 -8.37 9.10 15.86
N HIS A 129 -8.08 7.91 15.34
CA HIS A 129 -8.29 6.65 16.06
C HIS A 129 -6.96 5.93 16.30
N ALA A 130 -6.78 5.40 17.52
CA ALA A 130 -5.60 4.61 17.86
C ALA A 130 -5.63 3.30 17.06
N LEU A 131 -4.53 3.00 16.36
CA LEU A 131 -4.40 1.78 15.57
C LEU A 131 -3.65 0.68 16.30
N ARG A 132 -2.67 1.05 17.15
CA ARG A 132 -1.34 0.42 17.05
C ARG A 132 -1.32 -1.09 17.18
N ASP A 133 -0.55 -1.61 16.24
CA ASP A 133 -0.19 -2.97 15.90
C ASP A 133 1.35 -2.86 15.80
N ILE A 134 2.04 -3.51 16.74
CA ILE A 134 3.45 -3.93 16.86
C ILE A 134 3.79 -3.99 18.37
N HIS A 135 4.10 -5.21 18.82
CA HIS A 135 4.53 -5.69 20.14
C HIS A 135 3.43 -6.02 21.16
N ALA A 136 2.48 -6.93 20.91
CA ALA A 136 1.64 -7.55 21.97
C ALA A 136 0.91 -6.60 22.96
N LEU A 137 1.00 -5.29 22.75
CA LEU A 137 0.53 -4.21 23.59
C LEU A 137 -0.48 -3.48 22.72
N ARG A 138 -1.72 -3.59 23.18
CA ARG A 138 -2.92 -3.23 22.43
C ARG A 138 -3.10 -1.71 22.34
N ASP A 139 -2.15 -0.90 22.80
CA ASP A 139 -2.37 0.48 23.21
C ASP A 139 -1.22 1.38 22.71
N ILE A 140 -1.48 2.67 22.51
CA ILE A 140 -0.42 3.70 22.41
C ILE A 140 0.03 4.01 23.83
N HIS A 141 1.31 3.82 24.16
CA HIS A 141 1.78 3.95 25.54
C HIS A 141 1.91 5.39 26.02
N GLU A 142 1.80 5.58 27.33
CA GLU A 142 2.20 6.84 27.96
C GLU A 142 3.61 7.26 27.52
N GLY A 143 3.77 8.53 27.12
CA GLY A 143 5.03 9.07 26.61
C GLY A 143 5.29 8.82 25.11
N GLU A 144 4.49 7.99 24.44
CA GLU A 144 4.62 7.74 23.00
C GLU A 144 4.04 8.91 22.18
N GLU A 145 4.74 9.29 21.10
CA GLU A 145 4.22 10.29 20.15
C GLU A 145 3.07 9.71 19.33
N ILE A 146 1.94 10.39 19.31
CA ILE A 146 0.83 10.06 18.41
C ILE A 146 1.20 10.55 17.02
N THR A 147 1.12 9.67 16.03
CA THR A 147 1.55 9.93 14.67
C THR A 147 0.55 9.42 13.64
N ILE A 148 0.50 10.09 12.48
CA ILE A 148 -0.35 9.73 11.33
C ILE A 148 0.50 9.63 10.05
N SER A 149 -0.06 9.06 8.99
CA SER A 149 0.55 9.19 7.66
C SER A 149 0.11 10.49 6.98
N TYR A 150 1.05 11.36 6.63
CA TYR A 150 0.79 12.52 5.74
C TYR A 150 0.75 12.12 4.28
N LEU A 151 1.36 10.98 3.95
CA LEU A 151 1.17 10.38 2.65
C LEU A 151 -0.31 10.03 2.58
N LYS A 152 -0.98 10.49 1.53
CA LYS A 152 -2.32 10.00 1.16
C LYS A 152 -2.30 8.50 1.37
N SER A 153 -3.32 7.95 2.05
CA SER A 153 -3.53 6.50 2.09
C SER A 153 -3.70 6.03 0.65
N ARG A 154 -2.56 5.79 0.01
CA ARG A 154 -2.43 5.09 -1.25
C ARG A 154 -2.44 3.65 -0.84
N SER A 155 -3.61 3.20 -0.40
CA SER A 155 -3.95 1.84 0.03
C SER A 155 -3.65 0.76 -1.03
N TRP A 156 -3.02 1.15 -2.15
CA TRP A 156 -2.73 0.31 -3.29
C TRP A 156 -1.23 0.28 -3.61
N PRO A 157 -0.64 -0.93 -3.72
CA PRO A 157 0.66 -1.14 -4.32
C PRO A 157 0.78 -0.42 -5.67
N ARG A 158 1.98 0.08 -5.99
CA ARG A 158 2.24 0.88 -7.20
C ARG A 158 1.82 0.17 -8.50
N GLN A 159 1.80 -1.16 -8.53
CA GLN A 159 1.37 -1.97 -9.67
C GLN A 159 -0.15 -1.91 -9.89
N ILE A 160 -0.96 -2.00 -8.83
CA ILE A 160 -2.43 -1.84 -8.92
C ILE A 160 -2.77 -0.40 -9.31
N ARG A 161 -1.99 0.58 -8.83
CA ARG A 161 -2.14 1.98 -9.24
C ARG A 161 -1.83 2.21 -10.72
N ARG A 162 -0.80 1.59 -11.30
CA ARG A 162 -0.51 1.74 -12.74
C ARG A 162 -1.62 1.19 -13.62
N GLN A 163 -2.23 0.06 -13.24
CA GLN A 163 -3.38 -0.48 -13.96
C GLN A 163 -4.59 0.46 -13.90
N ARG A 164 -4.80 1.17 -12.78
CA ARG A 164 -5.82 2.23 -12.66
C ARG A 164 -5.43 3.52 -13.40
N ASP A 165 -4.21 4.01 -13.22
CA ASP A 165 -3.77 5.35 -13.65
C ASP A 165 -3.64 5.45 -15.18
N ASP A 166 -3.31 4.34 -15.87
CA ASP A 166 -3.32 4.29 -17.34
C ASP A 166 -4.75 4.38 -17.93
N GLU A 167 -5.78 4.21 -17.11
CA GLU A 167 -7.21 4.27 -17.49
C GLU A 167 -7.90 5.56 -17.01
N TYR A 168 -7.26 6.30 -16.10
CA TYR A 168 -7.81 7.47 -15.40
C TYR A 168 -7.62 8.82 -16.12
N ARG A 169 -7.11 8.81 -17.36
CA ARG A 169 -6.70 10.03 -18.07
C ARG A 169 -7.82 10.67 -18.92
N SER A 170 -9.03 10.80 -18.36
CA SER A 170 -9.99 11.85 -18.73
C SER A 170 -11.20 11.84 -17.80
N ASP A 171 -11.60 13.03 -17.33
CA ASP A 171 -12.88 13.35 -16.66
C ASP A 171 -13.17 12.73 -15.29
N TYR A 172 -12.68 13.41 -14.26
CA TYR A 172 -13.12 13.28 -12.86
C TYR A 172 -14.30 14.23 -12.56
N ASP A 173 -15.28 14.28 -13.46
CA ASP A 173 -16.54 15.00 -13.29
C ASP A 173 -17.72 14.17 -13.82
N SER A 174 -17.93 12.98 -13.26
CA SER A 174 -19.26 12.34 -13.13
C SER A 174 -19.14 10.95 -12.50
N ASP A 175 -20.14 10.64 -11.67
CA ASP A 175 -20.56 9.35 -11.13
C ASP A 175 -19.47 8.30 -10.79
N SER A 176 -19.28 8.05 -9.49
CA SER A 176 -18.45 6.95 -8.96
C SER A 176 -18.73 5.56 -9.57
N ARG A 177 -19.90 5.38 -10.21
CA ARG A 177 -20.27 4.21 -11.01
C ARG A 177 -19.37 4.01 -12.25
N HIS A 178 -19.08 5.08 -13.01
CA HIS A 178 -18.43 4.97 -14.31
C HIS A 178 -16.92 4.67 -14.21
N LEU A 179 -16.30 5.00 -13.07
CA LEU A 179 -14.88 4.75 -12.80
C LEU A 179 -14.62 3.31 -12.30
N TYR A 180 -15.62 2.67 -11.69
CA TYR A 180 -15.55 1.27 -11.29
C TYR A 180 -15.71 0.33 -12.50
N GLU A 181 -16.57 0.69 -13.45
CA GLU A 181 -16.86 -0.05 -14.70
C GLU A 181 -15.61 -0.42 -15.52
N LYS A 182 -14.57 0.43 -15.53
CA LYS A 182 -13.37 0.23 -16.36
C LYS A 182 -12.25 -0.57 -15.66
N SER A 183 -11.97 -0.26 -14.40
CA SER A 183 -10.76 -0.79 -13.71
C SER A 183 -10.85 -2.24 -13.22
N VAL A 184 -12.05 -2.81 -13.06
CA VAL A 184 -12.26 -4.16 -12.48
C VAL A 184 -12.65 -5.22 -13.53
N ALA A 185 -13.12 -4.81 -14.71
CA ALA A 185 -13.73 -5.70 -15.70
C ALA A 185 -12.75 -6.64 -16.42
N GLY A 186 -11.45 -6.32 -16.48
CA GLY A 186 -10.52 -7.05 -17.34
C GLY A 186 -10.16 -8.47 -16.87
N ARG A 187 -9.95 -8.68 -15.55
CA ARG A 187 -9.46 -9.94 -14.95
C ARG A 187 -9.85 -10.08 -13.46
N PRO A 188 -11.14 -10.26 -13.12
CA PRO A 188 -11.60 -10.21 -11.73
C PRO A 188 -11.01 -11.31 -10.85
N LEU A 189 -10.83 -12.53 -11.37
CA LEU A 189 -10.18 -13.62 -10.63
C LEU A 189 -8.73 -13.28 -10.23
N GLN A 190 -8.01 -12.55 -11.08
CA GLN A 190 -6.66 -12.11 -10.78
C GLN A 190 -6.66 -11.02 -9.70
N GLY A 191 -7.63 -10.09 -9.75
CA GLY A 191 -7.81 -9.06 -8.73
C GLY A 191 -8.06 -9.65 -7.34
N VAL A 192 -9.01 -10.59 -7.23
CA VAL A 192 -9.31 -11.29 -5.96
C VAL A 192 -8.08 -12.00 -5.41
N ARG A 193 -7.31 -12.70 -6.26
CA ARG A 193 -6.10 -13.41 -5.85
C ARG A 193 -4.96 -12.49 -5.42
N TYR A 194 -4.83 -11.30 -6.00
CA TYR A 194 -3.86 -10.31 -5.51
C TYR A 194 -4.24 -9.77 -4.13
N MET A 195 -5.54 -9.53 -3.90
CA MET A 195 -6.02 -9.10 -2.59
C MET A 195 -5.82 -10.22 -1.55
N ASP A 196 -6.09 -11.47 -1.89
CA ASP A 196 -5.77 -12.64 -1.07
C ASP A 196 -4.29 -12.69 -0.69
N GLN A 197 -3.38 -12.62 -1.67
CA GLN A 197 -1.93 -12.60 -1.41
C GLN A 197 -1.53 -11.45 -0.48
N ALA A 198 -2.09 -10.26 -0.67
CA ALA A 198 -1.85 -9.13 0.21
C ALA A 198 -2.39 -9.38 1.63
N VAL A 199 -3.59 -9.95 1.75
CA VAL A 199 -4.17 -10.36 3.04
C VAL A 199 -3.29 -11.40 3.71
N GLN A 200 -2.83 -12.45 3.03
CA GLN A 200 -1.94 -13.46 3.61
C GLN A 200 -0.60 -12.87 4.07
N LEU A 201 -0.05 -11.92 3.30
CA LEU A 201 1.19 -11.24 3.66
C LEU A 201 1.08 -10.38 4.90
N LEU A 202 -0.10 -9.84 5.18
CA LEU A 202 -0.37 -8.94 6.31
C LEU A 202 -0.99 -9.68 7.50
N SER A 203 -1.75 -10.75 7.26
CA SER A 203 -2.42 -11.53 8.30
C SER A 203 -1.40 -12.12 9.26
N GLY A 204 -1.63 -11.93 10.56
CA GLY A 204 -0.71 -12.41 11.59
C GLY A 204 0.58 -11.58 11.73
N LYS A 205 0.80 -10.59 10.86
CA LYS A 205 1.78 -9.52 11.08
C LYS A 205 1.01 -8.39 11.72
N GLU A 206 1.45 -7.93 12.89
CA GLU A 206 0.86 -6.79 13.61
C GLU A 206 1.11 -5.47 12.85
N LEU A 207 0.87 -5.42 11.53
CA LEU A 207 1.05 -4.24 10.68
C LEU A 207 -0.10 -4.16 9.68
N GLY A 208 -0.55 -2.93 9.39
CA GLY A 208 -1.42 -2.68 8.24
C GLY A 208 -2.91 -2.98 8.46
N ILE A 209 -3.44 -2.83 9.68
CA ILE A 209 -4.88 -2.95 9.99
C ILE A 209 -5.76 -2.18 8.99
N SER A 210 -5.44 -0.92 8.74
CA SER A 210 -6.21 -0.09 7.80
C SER A 210 -6.15 -0.65 6.38
N LEU A 211 -5.02 -1.23 5.98
CA LEU A 211 -4.86 -1.88 4.68
C LEU A 211 -5.64 -3.21 4.63
N LEU A 212 -5.59 -4.04 5.67
CA LEU A 212 -6.38 -5.26 5.79
C LEU A 212 -7.88 -4.97 5.65
N GLY A 213 -8.39 -4.00 6.40
CA GLY A 213 -9.79 -3.57 6.30
C GLY A 213 -10.16 -3.14 4.88
N GLY A 214 -9.30 -2.33 4.24
CA GLY A 214 -9.49 -1.90 2.85
C GLY A 214 -9.46 -3.06 1.84
N LEU A 215 -8.57 -4.05 2.01
CA LEU A 215 -8.47 -5.20 1.11
C LEU A 215 -9.74 -6.07 1.16
N PHE A 216 -10.26 -6.35 2.36
CA PHE A 216 -11.51 -7.10 2.51
C PHE A 216 -12.72 -6.31 1.97
N ASP A 217 -12.76 -5.00 2.23
CA ASP A 217 -13.81 -4.09 1.76
C ASP A 217 -13.89 -4.06 0.23
N GLU A 218 -12.74 -3.96 -0.44
CA GLU A 218 -12.64 -3.93 -1.90
C GLU A 218 -12.90 -5.31 -2.52
N ALA A 219 -12.44 -6.39 -1.88
CA ALA A 219 -12.78 -7.75 -2.30
C ALA A 219 -14.29 -7.99 -2.21
N SER A 220 -14.97 -7.46 -1.18
CA SER A 220 -16.44 -7.51 -1.08
C SER A 220 -17.10 -6.78 -2.25
N LYS A 221 -16.72 -5.53 -2.54
CA LYS A 221 -17.25 -4.75 -3.67
C LYS A 221 -17.03 -5.45 -5.01
N MET A 222 -15.85 -6.06 -5.22
CA MET A 222 -15.54 -6.83 -6.42
C MET A 222 -16.48 -8.02 -6.60
N ASN A 223 -16.71 -8.79 -5.54
CA ASN A 223 -17.64 -9.93 -5.59
C ASN A 223 -19.09 -9.47 -5.84
N ILE A 224 -19.55 -8.38 -5.22
CA ILE A 224 -20.86 -7.77 -5.52
C ILE A 224 -20.98 -7.37 -7.00
N GLY A 225 -19.94 -6.72 -7.54
CA GLY A 225 -19.84 -6.34 -8.94
C GLY A 225 -20.09 -7.49 -9.92
N HIS A 226 -19.65 -8.70 -9.53
CA HIS A 226 -19.80 -9.92 -10.32
C HIS A 226 -20.97 -10.82 -9.90
N GLY A 227 -21.82 -10.36 -8.98
CA GLY A 227 -23.00 -11.07 -8.50
C GLY A 227 -22.75 -12.15 -7.44
N ASP A 228 -21.52 -12.30 -6.93
CA ASP A 228 -21.21 -13.29 -5.88
C ASP A 228 -21.58 -12.76 -4.50
N LEU A 229 -22.86 -12.90 -4.15
CA LEU A 229 -23.39 -12.40 -2.89
C LEU A 229 -22.89 -13.21 -1.69
N ALA A 230 -22.65 -14.52 -1.85
CA ALA A 230 -22.16 -15.40 -0.79
C ALA A 230 -20.78 -14.97 -0.28
N ARG A 231 -19.79 -14.79 -1.17
CA ARG A 231 -18.46 -14.34 -0.76
C ARG A 231 -18.45 -12.88 -0.35
N ALA A 232 -19.19 -12.03 -1.07
CA ALA A 232 -19.25 -10.59 -0.80
C ALA A 232 -19.63 -10.28 0.65
N ARG A 233 -20.66 -10.94 1.20
CA ARG A 233 -21.08 -10.70 2.58
C ARG A 233 -20.01 -11.10 3.59
N ILE A 234 -19.38 -12.26 3.41
CA ILE A 234 -18.34 -12.75 4.35
C ILE A 234 -17.13 -11.84 4.33
N LEU A 235 -16.72 -11.35 3.15
CA LEU A 235 -15.63 -10.39 3.02
C LEU A 235 -15.97 -9.05 3.71
N ALA A 236 -17.21 -8.57 3.60
CA ALA A 236 -17.67 -7.38 4.31
C ALA A 236 -17.72 -7.58 5.84
N GLU A 237 -18.17 -8.74 6.31
CA GLU A 237 -18.13 -9.13 7.72
C GLU A 237 -16.68 -9.12 8.24
N LYS A 238 -15.73 -9.69 7.47
CA LYS A 238 -14.30 -9.68 7.79
C LYS A 238 -13.67 -8.28 7.79
N ALA A 239 -14.11 -7.38 6.90
CA ALA A 239 -13.61 -6.00 6.85
C ALA A 239 -14.02 -5.18 8.08
N THR A 240 -15.25 -5.38 8.56
CA THR A 240 -15.91 -4.56 9.59
C THR A 240 -15.05 -4.27 10.84
N PRO A 241 -14.45 -5.26 11.54
CA PRO A 241 -13.65 -4.98 12.73
C PRO A 241 -12.44 -4.07 12.45
N TYR A 242 -11.75 -4.26 11.33
CA TYR A 242 -10.61 -3.41 10.93
C TYR A 242 -11.04 -1.98 10.60
N LEU A 243 -12.21 -1.84 9.95
CA LEU A 243 -12.80 -0.54 9.64
C LEU A 243 -13.27 0.19 10.90
N ILE A 244 -13.83 -0.51 11.89
CA ILE A 244 -14.21 0.08 13.18
C ILE A 244 -12.98 0.66 13.88
N ILE A 245 -11.88 -0.09 13.92
CA ILE A 245 -10.61 0.39 14.51
C ILE A 245 -10.10 1.64 13.78
N SER A 246 -10.19 1.65 12.46
CA SER A 246 -9.58 2.71 11.63
C SER A 246 -10.46 3.97 11.53
N TYR A 247 -11.78 3.83 11.46
CA TYR A 247 -12.71 4.92 11.14
C TYR A 247 -13.71 5.22 12.27
N GLY A 248 -13.89 4.29 13.21
CA GLY A 248 -14.98 4.31 14.19
C GLY A 248 -16.28 3.70 13.66
N SER A 249 -17.10 3.19 14.57
CA SER A 249 -18.32 2.44 14.25
C SER A 249 -19.44 3.25 13.60
N ASP A 250 -19.41 4.57 13.78
CA ASP A 250 -20.35 5.54 13.23
C ASP A 250 -19.91 6.10 11.87
N SER A 251 -18.84 5.58 11.27
CA SER A 251 -18.33 6.05 9.98
C SER A 251 -19.12 5.45 8.81
N VAL A 252 -19.18 6.18 7.69
CA VAL A 252 -19.86 5.71 6.46
C VAL A 252 -19.26 4.38 5.98
N GLN A 253 -17.93 4.23 6.09
CA GLN A 253 -17.21 3.03 5.69
C GLN A 253 -17.68 1.80 6.47
N VAL A 254 -17.84 1.92 7.79
CA VAL A 254 -18.32 0.81 8.63
C VAL A 254 -19.78 0.51 8.34
N LEU A 255 -20.64 1.53 8.25
CA LEU A 255 -22.07 1.34 8.01
C LEU A 255 -22.33 0.72 6.62
N ASP A 256 -21.60 1.15 5.59
CA ASP A 256 -21.68 0.59 4.24
C ASP A 256 -21.17 -0.86 4.21
N SER A 257 -20.07 -1.17 4.90
CA SER A 257 -19.60 -2.55 5.05
C SER A 257 -20.62 -3.45 5.76
N GLN A 258 -21.21 -2.98 6.86
CA GLN A 258 -22.29 -3.71 7.56
C GLN A 258 -23.54 -3.88 6.69
N HIS A 259 -23.89 -2.86 5.90
CA HIS A 259 -25.00 -2.95 4.96
C HIS A 259 -24.73 -4.00 3.87
N ARG A 260 -23.52 -4.04 3.31
CA ARG A 260 -23.12 -5.09 2.35
C ARG A 260 -23.10 -6.49 2.96
N ALA A 261 -22.70 -6.63 4.22
CA ALA A 261 -22.77 -7.92 4.91
C ALA A 261 -24.22 -8.43 5.03
N ASN A 262 -25.16 -7.55 5.35
CA ASN A 262 -26.55 -7.93 5.58
C ASN A 262 -27.39 -8.01 4.29
N HIS A 263 -27.14 -7.11 3.34
CA HIS A 263 -27.94 -6.89 2.14
C HIS A 263 -27.07 -6.63 0.89
N PRO A 264 -26.17 -7.54 0.50
CA PRO A 264 -25.20 -7.30 -0.58
C PRO A 264 -25.87 -7.02 -1.94
N SER A 265 -27.06 -7.55 -2.21
CA SER A 265 -27.81 -7.31 -3.45
C SER A 265 -28.40 -5.92 -3.57
N MET A 266 -28.54 -5.17 -2.47
CA MET A 266 -29.05 -3.79 -2.46
C MET A 266 -27.94 -2.76 -2.74
N ASN A 267 -26.69 -3.21 -2.78
CA ASN A 267 -25.56 -2.33 -2.98
C ASN A 267 -25.50 -1.82 -4.43
N ILE A 268 -25.07 -0.56 -4.60
CA ILE A 268 -24.99 0.11 -5.90
C ILE A 268 -24.11 -0.62 -6.93
N TYR A 269 -23.18 -1.46 -6.48
CA TYR A 269 -22.27 -2.20 -7.36
C TYR A 269 -22.87 -3.51 -7.89
N TYR A 270 -24.03 -3.96 -7.39
CA TYR A 270 -24.56 -5.29 -7.71
C TYR A 270 -24.78 -5.48 -9.21
N GLY A 271 -24.09 -6.48 -9.78
CA GLY A 271 -24.19 -6.84 -11.20
C GLY A 271 -23.69 -5.77 -12.18
N LEU A 272 -22.97 -4.74 -11.72
CA LEU A 272 -22.40 -3.71 -12.60
C LEU A 272 -21.30 -4.24 -13.52
N SER A 273 -20.66 -5.37 -13.20
CA SER A 273 -19.55 -5.92 -13.97
C SER A 273 -19.95 -7.13 -14.81
N SER A 274 -20.28 -8.26 -14.17
CA SER A 274 -20.88 -9.43 -14.84
C SER A 274 -21.74 -10.21 -13.85
N LEU A 275 -22.44 -11.25 -14.31
CA LEU A 275 -23.17 -12.18 -13.44
C LEU A 275 -22.60 -13.60 -13.53
N ASP A 276 -21.38 -13.76 -14.06
CA ASP A 276 -20.75 -15.08 -14.22
C ASP A 276 -20.43 -15.73 -12.87
N TRP A 277 -20.40 -14.94 -11.79
CA TRP A 277 -20.15 -15.41 -10.43
C TRP A 277 -21.42 -15.40 -9.58
N ALA A 278 -22.60 -15.28 -10.18
CA ALA A 278 -23.85 -15.14 -9.45
C ALA A 278 -24.05 -16.25 -8.41
N THR A 279 -24.20 -15.85 -7.16
CA THR A 279 -24.56 -16.71 -6.03
C THR A 279 -25.60 -16.00 -5.16
N THR A 280 -26.39 -16.76 -4.42
CA THR A 280 -27.27 -16.23 -3.37
C THR A 280 -26.49 -16.05 -2.07
N VAL A 281 -27.00 -15.24 -1.14
CA VAL A 281 -26.41 -15.08 0.20
C VAL A 281 -26.40 -16.38 1.04
N HIS A 282 -27.12 -17.41 0.59
CA HIS A 282 -27.23 -18.71 1.23
C HIS A 282 -26.29 -19.77 0.64
N ASP A 283 -25.62 -19.47 -0.48
CA ASP A 283 -24.72 -20.42 -1.17
C ASP A 283 -23.33 -20.51 -0.49
N VAL A 284 -23.27 -20.24 0.83
CA VAL A 284 -22.07 -20.37 1.64
C VAL A 284 -21.92 -21.86 2.02
N PRO A 285 -20.80 -22.51 1.69
CA PRO A 285 -20.56 -23.92 2.03
C PRO A 285 -20.56 -24.14 3.55
N SER A 286 -21.31 -25.12 4.03
CA SER A 286 -21.47 -25.41 5.46
C SER A 286 -20.56 -26.52 6.00
N SER A 287 -19.89 -27.27 5.12
CA SER A 287 -19.15 -28.50 5.44
C SER A 287 -17.66 -28.43 5.11
N LEU A 288 -17.09 -27.24 4.93
CA LEU A 288 -15.67 -27.06 4.63
C LEU A 288 -14.88 -26.88 5.93
N ASP A 289 -13.67 -27.44 5.98
CA ASP A 289 -12.72 -27.08 7.04
C ASP A 289 -12.21 -25.64 6.89
N SER A 290 -11.44 -25.14 7.87
CA SER A 290 -10.98 -23.75 7.85
C SER A 290 -10.13 -23.38 6.64
N ASN A 291 -9.32 -24.31 6.11
CA ASN A 291 -8.45 -24.04 4.97
C ASN A 291 -9.24 -24.11 3.66
N GLU A 292 -10.10 -25.13 3.53
CA GLU A 292 -11.01 -25.29 2.40
C GLU A 292 -11.98 -24.10 2.29
N PHE A 293 -12.43 -23.55 3.42
CA PHE A 293 -13.28 -22.37 3.45
C PHE A 293 -12.56 -21.12 2.94
N GLU A 294 -11.30 -20.89 3.36
CA GLU A 294 -10.50 -19.78 2.84
C GLU A 294 -10.14 -20.00 1.35
N ASP A 295 -9.93 -21.25 0.92
CA ASP A 295 -9.77 -21.59 -0.49
C ASP A 295 -11.00 -21.23 -1.32
N TRP A 296 -12.18 -21.60 -0.84
CA TRP A 296 -13.43 -21.17 -1.45
C TRP A 296 -13.55 -19.64 -1.45
N LEU A 297 -13.36 -18.97 -0.31
CA LEU A 297 -13.54 -17.52 -0.16
C LEU A 297 -12.68 -16.72 -1.14
N TRP A 298 -11.43 -17.14 -1.35
CA TRP A 298 -10.47 -16.44 -2.22
C TRP A 298 -10.36 -17.02 -3.63
N ARG A 299 -11.26 -17.96 -3.99
CA ARG A 299 -11.30 -18.62 -5.30
C ARG A 299 -9.97 -19.33 -5.65
N ARG A 300 -9.43 -20.05 -4.67
CA ARG A 300 -8.19 -20.86 -4.75
C ARG A 300 -8.45 -22.28 -5.23
N GLU A 301 -9.70 -22.64 -5.56
CA GLU A 301 -10.04 -23.99 -6.01
C GLU A 301 -9.20 -24.37 -7.25
N GLY A 302 -8.61 -25.57 -7.22
CA GLY A 302 -7.74 -26.08 -8.28
C GLY A 302 -6.29 -25.56 -8.27
N LEU A 303 -5.94 -24.58 -7.42
CA LEU A 303 -4.54 -24.15 -7.21
C LEU A 303 -3.78 -25.06 -6.25
N GLN A 304 -4.47 -25.95 -5.55
CA GLN A 304 -3.92 -26.97 -4.64
C GLN A 304 -2.88 -27.88 -5.33
N ASN A 305 -3.03 -28.08 -6.65
CA ASN A 305 -2.09 -28.86 -7.48
C ASN A 305 -0.97 -28.00 -8.10
N SER A 306 -1.01 -26.68 -7.93
CA SER A 306 0.04 -25.78 -8.41
C SER A 306 1.04 -25.53 -7.28
N GLN A 307 2.26 -26.05 -7.42
CA GLN A 307 3.35 -25.83 -6.45
C GLN A 307 3.63 -24.34 -6.19
N ASN A 308 3.19 -23.44 -7.08
CA ASN A 308 3.48 -22.01 -7.05
C ASN A 308 2.60 -21.19 -6.10
N TYR A 309 1.46 -21.73 -5.62
CA TYR A 309 0.56 -20.97 -4.72
C TYR A 309 0.90 -21.15 -3.24
N PHE A 310 1.72 -22.15 -2.89
CA PHE A 310 2.07 -22.49 -1.50
C PHE A 310 3.45 -22.01 -1.06
N GLU A 311 4.27 -21.48 -1.97
CA GLU A 311 5.41 -20.69 -1.54
C GLU A 311 4.89 -19.34 -1.02
N SER A 312 4.48 -19.32 0.25
CA SER A 312 4.62 -18.12 1.07
C SER A 312 6.02 -17.56 0.74
N PRO A 313 6.16 -16.30 0.31
CA PRO A 313 7.47 -15.73 0.09
C PRO A 313 8.10 -15.56 1.48
N ASN A 314 8.67 -16.66 1.98
CA ASN A 314 9.29 -16.78 3.28
C ASN A 314 10.57 -15.93 3.34
N SER A 315 11.05 -15.45 2.19
CA SER A 315 12.21 -14.58 2.09
C SER A 315 12.01 -13.54 0.98
N PHE A 316 12.34 -12.29 1.29
CA PHE A 316 12.66 -11.29 0.28
C PHE A 316 13.82 -11.87 -0.57
N LEU A 317 13.72 -11.85 -1.89
CA LEU A 317 14.70 -12.48 -2.80
C LEU A 317 14.94 -14.00 -2.63
N SER A 318 13.89 -14.84 -2.70
CA SER A 318 14.11 -16.29 -2.84
C SER A 318 14.76 -16.62 -4.19
N ASN A 319 15.67 -17.60 -4.22
CA ASN A 319 16.27 -18.07 -5.48
C ASN A 319 15.22 -18.66 -6.44
N SER A 320 14.05 -19.09 -5.92
CA SER A 320 12.92 -19.55 -6.75
C SER A 320 12.30 -18.44 -7.59
N ILE A 321 12.39 -17.18 -7.15
CA ILE A 321 11.84 -16.00 -7.83
C ILE A 321 12.98 -15.18 -8.47
N PHE A 322 14.12 -15.03 -7.80
CA PHE A 322 15.26 -14.24 -8.26
C PHE A 322 16.39 -15.16 -8.70
N THR A 323 16.22 -15.71 -9.90
CA THR A 323 17.10 -16.72 -10.49
C THR A 323 18.36 -16.09 -11.06
N SER A 324 19.51 -16.78 -10.92
CA SER A 324 20.73 -16.42 -11.64
C SER A 324 20.61 -16.68 -13.13
N PHE A 325 21.55 -16.17 -13.93
CA PHE A 325 21.54 -16.34 -15.38
C PHE A 325 21.49 -17.80 -15.80
N LEU A 326 22.28 -18.65 -15.14
CA LEU A 326 22.40 -20.07 -15.51
C LEU A 326 21.11 -20.85 -15.29
N GLU A 327 20.29 -20.42 -14.33
CA GLU A 327 19.00 -21.02 -13.99
C GLU A 327 17.83 -20.47 -14.84
N LEU A 328 18.06 -19.43 -15.66
CA LEU A 328 17.01 -18.88 -16.51
C LEU A 328 16.59 -19.86 -17.60
N PRO A 329 15.28 -19.87 -17.97
CA PRO A 329 14.82 -20.66 -19.10
C PRO A 329 15.51 -20.18 -20.38
N HIS A 330 15.88 -21.11 -21.24
CA HIS A 330 16.46 -20.79 -22.54
C HIS A 330 15.36 -20.63 -23.58
N ARG A 331 15.41 -19.55 -24.39
CA ARG A 331 14.35 -19.21 -25.34
C ARG A 331 14.05 -20.33 -26.34
N GLU A 332 15.09 -21.01 -26.83
CA GLU A 332 14.94 -22.12 -27.79
C GLU A 332 14.72 -23.49 -27.14
N GLN A 333 14.77 -23.61 -25.80
CA GLN A 333 14.62 -24.90 -25.12
C GLN A 333 13.31 -24.99 -24.36
N VAL A 334 12.76 -26.21 -24.32
CA VAL A 334 11.58 -26.55 -23.53
C VAL A 334 11.95 -26.52 -22.05
N SER A 335 11.41 -25.55 -21.30
CA SER A 335 11.68 -25.36 -19.87
C SER A 335 10.40 -25.64 -19.05
N PRO A 336 10.05 -26.92 -18.79
CA PRO A 336 8.79 -27.31 -18.17
C PRO A 336 8.64 -26.86 -16.71
N GLU A 337 9.75 -26.55 -16.03
CA GLU A 337 9.75 -25.92 -14.70
C GLU A 337 9.28 -24.45 -14.73
N PHE A 338 9.42 -23.76 -15.86
CA PHE A 338 9.01 -22.36 -16.01
C PHE A 338 7.66 -22.18 -16.72
N TYR A 339 7.26 -23.12 -17.59
CA TYR A 339 6.10 -22.96 -18.48
C TYR A 339 5.13 -24.15 -18.48
N GLU A 340 3.82 -23.85 -18.53
CA GLU A 340 2.77 -24.81 -18.84
C GLU A 340 2.76 -25.13 -20.35
N ASN A 341 2.53 -26.40 -20.71
CA ASN A 341 2.44 -26.86 -22.10
C ASN A 341 3.70 -26.58 -22.95
N ALA A 342 4.89 -26.71 -22.34
CA ALA A 342 6.19 -26.54 -22.97
C ALA A 342 6.27 -27.30 -24.33
N GLY A 343 6.60 -26.61 -25.44
CA GLY A 343 6.41 -27.04 -26.84
C GLY A 343 5.36 -26.32 -27.76
N LYS A 344 4.32 -25.61 -27.26
CA LYS A 344 3.31 -24.87 -28.09
C LYS A 344 3.50 -23.33 -28.13
N PRO A 345 3.18 -22.61 -29.21
CA PRO A 345 3.49 -21.17 -29.37
C PRO A 345 2.96 -20.20 -28.29
N ASN A 346 1.97 -20.61 -27.48
CA ASN A 346 1.40 -19.82 -26.38
C ASN A 346 1.71 -20.46 -25.00
N HIS A 347 2.98 -20.55 -24.64
CA HIS A 347 3.39 -20.99 -23.30
C HIS A 347 2.95 -20.01 -22.21
N ARG A 348 2.27 -20.51 -21.17
CA ARG A 348 1.91 -19.72 -19.99
C ARG A 348 2.95 -19.94 -18.88
N PRO A 349 3.52 -18.88 -18.27
CA PRO A 349 4.41 -19.02 -17.13
C PRO A 349 3.73 -19.76 -15.97
N ARG A 350 4.39 -20.77 -15.40
CA ARG A 350 3.95 -21.48 -14.19
C ARG A 350 4.16 -20.63 -12.96
N ARG A 351 5.32 -19.97 -12.88
CA ARG A 351 5.75 -19.10 -11.79
C ARG A 351 6.19 -17.73 -12.30
N HIS A 352 6.41 -16.80 -11.38
CA HIS A 352 7.04 -15.51 -11.68
C HIS A 352 8.53 -15.58 -11.33
N TRP A 353 9.37 -15.09 -12.23
CA TRP A 353 10.81 -14.97 -11.97
C TRP A 353 11.34 -13.63 -12.47
N CYS A 354 12.47 -13.23 -11.90
CA CYS A 354 13.13 -11.97 -12.12
C CYS A 354 14.65 -12.18 -12.12
N PHE A 355 15.33 -11.75 -13.18
CA PHE A 355 16.79 -11.70 -13.19
C PHE A 355 17.27 -10.40 -12.57
N LEU A 356 18.29 -10.46 -11.72
CA LEU A 356 18.97 -9.30 -11.17
C LEU A 356 20.41 -9.22 -11.67
N GLY A 357 20.84 -8.04 -12.07
CA GLY A 357 22.22 -7.80 -12.47
C GLY A 357 22.69 -6.40 -12.08
N GLU A 358 23.91 -6.27 -11.58
CA GLU A 358 24.56 -4.99 -11.35
C GLU A 358 25.16 -4.47 -12.66
N ILE A 359 24.84 -3.24 -13.04
CA ILE A 359 25.41 -2.59 -14.24
C ILE A 359 26.90 -2.35 -14.00
N LEU A 360 27.71 -3.07 -14.76
CA LEU A 360 29.14 -2.82 -14.84
C LEU A 360 29.40 -1.69 -15.83
N GLU A 361 28.93 -1.85 -17.06
CA GLU A 361 29.18 -0.96 -18.19
C GLU A 361 27.99 -0.94 -19.16
N PHE A 362 27.93 0.04 -20.05
CA PHE A 362 26.91 0.10 -21.09
C PHE A 362 27.41 0.88 -22.31
N ASP A 363 27.02 0.41 -23.49
CA ASP A 363 27.25 1.08 -24.77
C ASP A 363 25.90 1.48 -25.38
N ILE A 364 25.72 2.79 -25.55
CA ILE A 364 24.50 3.39 -26.08
C ILE A 364 24.42 3.23 -27.61
N SER A 365 25.56 3.19 -28.29
CA SER A 365 25.65 3.01 -29.74
C SER A 365 25.27 1.59 -30.13
N ASP A 366 25.78 0.61 -29.39
CA ASP A 366 25.57 -0.82 -29.66
C ASP A 366 24.35 -1.40 -28.95
N LEU A 367 23.67 -0.59 -28.11
CA LEU A 367 22.46 -0.98 -27.35
C LEU A 367 22.73 -2.16 -26.38
N VAL A 368 23.92 -2.22 -25.81
CA VAL A 368 24.38 -3.29 -24.92
C VAL A 368 24.56 -2.76 -23.50
N ILE A 369 24.08 -3.50 -22.51
CA ILE A 369 24.42 -3.28 -21.09
C ILE A 369 25.15 -4.52 -20.58
N LEU A 370 26.36 -4.35 -20.07
CA LEU A 370 27.09 -5.40 -19.38
C LEU A 370 26.71 -5.37 -17.90
N VAL A 371 26.16 -6.48 -17.40
CA VAL A 371 25.78 -6.63 -16.00
C VAL A 371 26.47 -7.83 -15.37
N LYS A 372 26.61 -7.80 -14.04
CA LYS A 372 27.05 -8.94 -13.24
C LYS A 372 25.90 -9.46 -12.40
N ASP A 373 25.55 -10.73 -12.53
CA ASP A 373 24.44 -11.33 -11.81
C ASP A 373 24.78 -11.71 -10.35
N VAL A 374 23.83 -12.38 -9.69
CA VAL A 374 23.95 -12.81 -8.29
C VAL A 374 25.01 -13.90 -8.06
N ASP A 375 25.39 -14.65 -9.10
CA ASP A 375 26.41 -15.70 -9.07
C ASP A 375 27.74 -15.19 -9.65
N ASP A 376 27.93 -13.87 -9.71
CA ASP A 376 29.08 -13.20 -10.30
C ASP A 376 29.31 -13.49 -11.81
N THR A 377 28.25 -13.90 -12.52
CA THR A 377 28.29 -14.13 -13.97
C THR A 377 28.12 -12.81 -14.71
N ASN A 378 29.05 -12.50 -15.62
CA ASN A 378 28.92 -11.38 -16.54
C ASN A 378 27.94 -11.73 -17.66
N VAL A 379 26.89 -10.94 -17.80
CA VAL A 379 25.80 -11.14 -18.75
C VAL A 379 25.63 -9.89 -19.61
N GLN A 380 25.55 -10.07 -20.93
CA GLN A 380 25.22 -9.00 -21.86
C GLN A 380 23.70 -8.88 -22.01
N LEU A 381 23.18 -7.67 -21.84
CA LEU A 381 21.78 -7.35 -22.12
C LEU A 381 21.70 -6.66 -23.47
N LEU A 382 21.08 -7.33 -24.43
CA LEU A 382 20.88 -6.82 -25.78
C LEU A 382 19.53 -6.10 -25.84
N LEU A 383 19.53 -4.80 -26.10
CA LEU A 383 18.31 -3.98 -26.14
C LEU A 383 17.81 -3.78 -27.58
N GLU A 384 16.48 -3.76 -27.76
CA GLU A 384 15.89 -3.34 -29.03
C GLU A 384 16.01 -1.81 -29.26
N THR A 385 15.91 -1.38 -30.52
CA THR A 385 16.10 0.02 -30.95
C THR A 385 15.12 1.01 -30.31
N ASN A 386 13.96 0.54 -29.85
CA ASN A 386 12.96 1.31 -29.11
C ASN A 386 13.32 1.55 -27.62
N ALA A 387 14.42 0.98 -27.12
CA ALA A 387 14.84 1.06 -25.72
C ALA A 387 15.50 2.38 -25.31
N ARG A 388 15.67 3.33 -26.23
CA ARG A 388 16.45 4.57 -25.97
C ARG A 388 15.98 5.39 -24.77
N GLY A 389 14.71 5.24 -24.37
CA GLY A 389 14.14 5.92 -23.21
C GLY A 389 14.75 5.53 -21.85
N ILE A 390 15.52 4.44 -21.75
CA ILE A 390 16.15 4.03 -20.48
C ILE A 390 17.53 4.64 -20.27
N PHE A 391 18.20 5.13 -21.32
CA PHE A 391 19.58 5.60 -21.24
C PHE A 391 19.83 6.71 -20.22
N PRO A 392 18.92 7.69 -20.02
CA PRO A 392 19.12 8.70 -18.98
C PRO A 392 19.16 8.14 -17.55
N LYS A 393 18.69 6.90 -17.35
CA LYS A 393 18.63 6.21 -16.04
C LYS A 393 19.79 5.25 -15.81
N LEU A 394 20.62 4.98 -16.83
CA LEU A 394 21.75 4.06 -16.70
C LEU A 394 22.88 4.71 -15.89
N ARG A 395 23.34 3.98 -14.87
CA ARG A 395 24.48 4.34 -14.03
C ARG A 395 25.22 3.05 -13.67
N LYS A 396 26.55 3.09 -13.64
CA LYS A 396 27.36 1.99 -13.10
C LYS A 396 26.97 1.73 -11.63
N ALA A 397 27.10 0.49 -11.17
CA ALA A 397 26.72 0.03 -9.83
C ALA A 397 25.22 0.20 -9.48
N HIS A 398 24.34 0.44 -10.47
CA HIS A 398 22.90 0.29 -10.28
C HIS A 398 22.47 -1.13 -10.62
N THR A 399 21.37 -1.59 -10.03
CA THR A 399 20.83 -2.93 -10.26
C THR A 399 19.73 -2.87 -11.31
N VAL A 400 19.80 -3.72 -12.33
CA VAL A 400 18.68 -4.01 -13.22
C VAL A 400 17.88 -5.20 -12.69
N ALA A 401 16.56 -5.13 -12.83
CA ALA A 401 15.64 -6.23 -12.60
C ALA A 401 14.84 -6.47 -13.87
N ILE A 402 14.85 -7.71 -14.36
CA ILE A 402 14.18 -8.10 -15.60
C ILE A 402 13.18 -9.21 -15.30
N LEU A 403 11.90 -8.88 -15.40
CA LEU A 403 10.83 -9.87 -15.25
C LEU A 403 10.81 -10.83 -16.44
N TYR A 404 10.68 -12.12 -16.15
CA TYR A 404 10.61 -13.21 -17.14
C TYR A 404 11.79 -13.22 -18.11
N ALA A 405 12.99 -12.88 -17.62
CA ALA A 405 14.21 -12.98 -18.41
C ALA A 405 14.39 -14.40 -18.98
N GLN A 406 14.93 -14.46 -20.19
CA GLN A 406 15.25 -15.71 -20.87
C GLN A 406 16.67 -15.60 -21.43
N ARG A 407 17.39 -16.71 -21.45
CA ARG A 407 18.66 -16.80 -22.17
C ARG A 407 18.38 -16.80 -23.67
N ASP A 408 19.11 -15.99 -24.43
CA ASP A 408 19.14 -16.12 -25.89
C ASP A 408 20.32 -17.01 -26.29
N GLY A 409 20.27 -17.56 -27.51
CA GLY A 409 21.25 -18.54 -27.96
C GLY A 409 21.89 -18.14 -29.29
N LYS A 410 23.19 -17.82 -29.27
CA LYS A 410 24.22 -18.30 -30.24
C LYS A 410 25.59 -17.60 -30.15
N ILE A 411 25.81 -16.64 -29.26
CA ILE A 411 27.12 -16.01 -29.11
C ILE A 411 27.80 -16.62 -27.89
N THR A 412 29.11 -16.78 -27.93
CA THR A 412 29.95 -17.48 -26.95
C THR A 412 29.90 -16.91 -25.52
N GLU A 413 29.11 -15.88 -25.26
CA GLU A 413 29.01 -15.14 -24.00
C GLU A 413 27.57 -15.15 -23.47
N PRO A 414 27.36 -15.21 -22.14
CA PRO A 414 26.04 -15.15 -21.51
C PRO A 414 25.23 -13.91 -21.95
N ASP A 415 24.07 -14.08 -22.58
CA ASP A 415 23.25 -12.97 -23.05
C ASP A 415 21.73 -13.10 -22.82
N ILE A 416 21.08 -11.95 -22.63
CA ILE A 416 19.62 -11.79 -22.49
C ILE A 416 19.15 -10.74 -23.49
N SER A 417 18.30 -11.15 -24.44
CA SER A 417 17.65 -10.23 -25.37
C SER A 417 16.36 -9.64 -24.83
N LEU A 418 16.36 -8.33 -24.61
CA LEU A 418 15.26 -7.54 -24.06
C LEU A 418 14.39 -6.93 -25.16
N LYS A 419 13.32 -7.64 -25.53
CA LYS A 419 12.33 -7.15 -26.50
C LYS A 419 11.31 -6.17 -25.90
N ASN A 420 10.97 -6.36 -24.63
CA ASN A 420 9.99 -5.53 -23.94
C ASN A 420 10.62 -4.82 -22.74
N ILE A 421 10.98 -3.56 -22.94
CA ILE A 421 11.60 -2.70 -21.90
C ILE A 421 10.67 -2.47 -20.70
N ALA A 422 9.35 -2.64 -20.85
CA ALA A 422 8.41 -2.48 -19.73
C ALA A 422 8.65 -3.53 -18.61
N LEU A 423 9.34 -4.63 -18.93
CA LEU A 423 9.73 -5.67 -17.97
C LEU A 423 11.05 -5.37 -17.25
N LEU A 424 11.76 -4.30 -17.65
CA LEU A 424 13.02 -3.86 -17.05
C LEU A 424 12.78 -2.71 -16.07
N GLN A 425 13.37 -2.81 -14.88
CA GLN A 425 13.42 -1.76 -13.88
C GLN A 425 14.86 -1.56 -13.40
N ILE A 426 15.28 -0.31 -13.27
CA ILE A 426 16.60 0.05 -12.72
C ILE A 426 16.40 0.58 -11.30
N PHE A 427 17.17 0.04 -10.36
CA PHE A 427 17.22 0.46 -8.96
C PHE A 427 18.51 1.23 -8.70
N PRO A 428 18.45 2.39 -8.02
CA PRO A 428 19.60 3.24 -7.77
C PRO A 428 20.46 2.75 -6.59
N ILE A 429 20.72 1.44 -6.53
CA ILE A 429 21.52 0.74 -5.53
C ILE A 429 22.26 -0.43 -6.18
N SER A 430 23.41 -0.81 -5.61
CA SER A 430 24.19 -1.96 -6.06
C SER A 430 23.48 -3.27 -5.75
N LEU A 431 23.82 -4.34 -6.47
CA LEU A 431 23.19 -5.63 -6.27
C LEU A 431 23.58 -6.18 -4.90
N SER A 432 24.83 -5.98 -4.50
CA SER A 432 25.34 -6.29 -3.16
C SER A 432 24.56 -5.60 -2.05
N HIS A 433 24.23 -4.31 -2.19
CA HIS A 433 23.41 -3.61 -1.19
C HIS A 433 21.96 -4.06 -1.23
N LEU A 434 21.39 -4.37 -2.39
CA LEU A 434 20.04 -4.91 -2.49
C LEU A 434 19.93 -6.28 -1.80
N ILE A 435 20.95 -7.12 -1.92
CA ILE A 435 21.07 -8.40 -1.21
C ILE A 435 21.32 -8.18 0.29
N ALA A 436 22.18 -7.25 0.68
CA ALA A 436 22.39 -6.92 2.09
C ALA A 436 21.10 -6.40 2.74
N LEU A 437 20.30 -5.61 2.02
CA LEU A 437 18.97 -5.17 2.48
C LEU A 437 18.03 -6.35 2.72
N ARG A 438 18.09 -7.43 1.91
CA ARG A 438 17.38 -8.68 2.20
C ARG A 438 17.85 -9.24 3.55
N ASP A 439 19.14 -9.39 3.74
CA ASP A 439 19.70 -10.07 4.92
C ASP A 439 19.39 -9.28 6.20
N ILE A 440 19.52 -7.95 6.15
CA ILE A 440 19.08 -7.01 7.19
C ILE A 440 17.58 -7.18 7.44
N THR A 441 16.75 -7.13 6.40
CA THR A 441 15.30 -7.30 6.58
C THR A 441 14.98 -8.67 7.19
N HIS A 442 15.67 -9.73 6.78
CA HIS A 442 15.51 -11.05 7.38
C HIS A 442 15.93 -11.06 8.85
N GLU A 443 17.08 -10.49 9.21
CA GLU A 443 17.60 -10.38 10.58
C GLU A 443 16.67 -9.59 11.51
N PHE A 444 16.05 -8.51 11.03
CA PHE A 444 15.16 -7.67 11.82
C PHE A 444 13.69 -8.14 11.81
N PHE A 445 13.28 -8.98 10.84
CA PHE A 445 11.89 -9.49 10.74
C PHE A 445 11.71 -10.95 11.20
N THR A 446 12.75 -11.80 11.12
CA THR A 446 12.69 -13.17 11.63
C THR A 446 13.02 -13.23 13.12
N LYS A 447 12.29 -14.10 13.84
CA LYS A 447 12.50 -14.30 15.28
C LYS A 447 13.77 -15.13 15.47
N ARG A 448 14.65 -14.77 16.42
CA ARG A 448 15.75 -15.66 16.81
C ARG A 448 15.16 -16.95 17.40
N GLU A 449 15.65 -18.10 16.94
CA GLU A 449 15.13 -19.43 17.34
C GLU A 449 15.25 -19.71 18.85
N THR A 450 16.15 -19.00 19.54
CA THR A 450 16.49 -19.26 20.94
C THR A 450 15.58 -18.57 21.96
N ASP A 451 15.06 -17.38 21.64
CA ASP A 451 14.34 -16.52 22.59
C ASP A 451 13.09 -15.85 21.99
N ASN A 452 12.79 -16.10 20.71
CA ASN A 452 11.71 -15.45 19.97
C ASN A 452 11.79 -13.91 19.90
N ALA A 453 12.91 -13.31 20.31
CA ALA A 453 13.10 -11.86 20.36
C ALA A 453 13.47 -11.30 18.98
N ARG A 454 13.08 -10.05 18.72
CA ARG A 454 13.51 -9.28 17.55
C ARG A 454 14.50 -8.20 17.97
N THR A 455 15.52 -7.98 17.15
CA THR A 455 16.39 -6.80 17.27
C THR A 455 15.66 -5.62 16.63
N CYS A 456 15.82 -4.39 17.14
CA CYS A 456 15.27 -3.20 16.50
C CYS A 456 16.32 -2.56 15.58
N HIS A 457 16.00 -2.34 14.29
CA HIS A 457 16.91 -1.69 13.33
C HIS A 457 17.25 -0.24 13.70
N GLY A 458 16.37 0.44 14.44
CA GLY A 458 16.57 1.84 14.82
C GLY A 458 17.54 2.06 15.98
N CYS A 459 17.69 1.09 16.89
CA CYS A 459 18.52 1.24 18.09
C CYS A 459 19.46 0.07 18.38
N GLU A 460 19.47 -0.98 17.55
CA GLU A 460 20.35 -2.16 17.65
C GLU A 460 20.26 -2.93 18.99
N MET A 461 19.24 -2.67 19.82
CA MET A 461 19.05 -3.33 21.10
C MET A 461 18.15 -4.58 20.99
N SER A 462 18.47 -5.61 21.77
CA SER A 462 17.60 -6.78 21.98
C SER A 462 16.47 -6.45 22.96
N GLN A 463 15.29 -7.02 22.71
CA GLN A 463 14.03 -6.74 23.40
C GLN A 463 14.11 -6.84 24.95
N GLU A 464 15.00 -7.66 25.50
CA GLU A 464 15.19 -7.81 26.96
C GLU A 464 15.91 -6.63 27.66
N ARG A 465 16.55 -5.70 26.94
CA ARG A 465 17.30 -4.59 27.57
C ARG A 465 16.57 -3.26 27.64
N LEU A 466 15.32 -3.19 27.17
CA LEU A 466 14.47 -2.00 27.30
C LEU A 466 13.58 -2.01 28.55
N GLU A 467 13.65 -3.08 29.36
CA GLU A 467 12.91 -3.24 30.63
C GLU A 467 13.78 -3.01 31.89
N ARG A 468 14.84 -2.19 31.82
CA ARG A 468 15.60 -1.77 33.02
C ARG A 468 15.80 -0.28 33.10
#